data_AF-A0A7K1FJ26-F1
#
_entry.id   AF-A0A7K1FJ26-F1
#
_cell.length_a   1.000
_cell.length_b   1.000
_cell.length_c   1.000
_cell.angle_alpha   90.00
_cell.angle_beta   90.00
_cell.angle_gamma   90.00
#
_symmetry.space_group_name_H-M   'P 1'
#
loop_
_entity.id
_entity.type
_entity.pdbx_description
1 polymer ?
#
loop_
_entity_poly.entity_id
_entity_poly.type
_entity_poly.pdbx_seq_one_letter_code
_entity_poly.pdbx_strand_id
1 'polypeptide(L)'
;MTVNGSTRVGLGRILVVLTTLIAALVLPAAVSNAAPVPAPAAPQMVSFDKQMIALINKARTDRGLPALQEARGLTSVSLYWSNQMNAGATGYKLAHNPNAWTQVAENGASNRTTWGENVAWSSSTSTPAQEIFDAYMASPGHRANILGSAYRYVGMGTVGGSRGLWNTTEFTDKVESGQVVSTPSATPTVSVKEGDFVYDEGSRLYYRIAGGAPVVVSSWTSFGGIQPYKRLTAAQFNKLPDYPRDGTFVADRGTGVVYRIAGGAPIFVTSWAQFGGVKSVTWIDGAAIRYANKGGAWNHLLWYPRNETFIIASGSSTVYRVLWGKLHYLSSWSSVGGVKPTTVVDKNAIAKAGSGGAYNHLKK
;
A
#
# COMPACT_ATOMS: atom_id res chain seq x y z
N MET A 1 -45.47 -40.53 -58.58
CA MET A 1 -44.12 -41.15 -58.65
C MET A 1 -43.84 -41.80 -57.30
N THR A 2 -44.04 -43.13 -57.27
CA THR A 2 -43.32 -44.20 -56.53
C THR A 2 -42.39 -43.80 -55.37
N VAL A 3 -42.26 -44.45 -54.20
CA VAL A 3 -42.99 -45.40 -53.31
C VAL A 3 -42.03 -45.66 -52.12
N ASN A 4 -42.59 -45.82 -50.92
CA ASN A 4 -42.18 -46.59 -49.71
C ASN A 4 -40.73 -46.70 -49.18
N GLY A 5 -40.64 -46.80 -47.84
CA GLY A 5 -39.56 -47.55 -47.18
C GLY A 5 -39.57 -47.48 -45.65
N SER A 6 -40.23 -48.43 -45.00
CA SER A 6 -40.44 -48.56 -43.55
C SER A 6 -39.33 -49.33 -42.81
N THR A 7 -39.19 -49.02 -41.51
CA THR A 7 -39.03 -49.92 -40.34
C THR A 7 -37.73 -50.69 -40.00
N ARG A 8 -37.32 -50.46 -38.74
CA ARG A 8 -37.05 -51.40 -37.61
C ARG A 8 -35.72 -52.21 -37.48
N VAL A 9 -35.10 -51.97 -36.31
CA VAL A 9 -34.72 -52.90 -35.21
C VAL A 9 -33.74 -54.07 -35.47
N GLY A 10 -32.74 -54.19 -34.56
CA GLY A 10 -32.09 -55.46 -34.19
C GLY A 10 -30.58 -55.31 -33.97
N LEU A 11 -30.10 -55.20 -32.72
CA LEU A 11 -29.66 -56.28 -31.81
C LEU A 11 -28.13 -56.48 -31.85
N GLY A 12 -27.50 -56.28 -30.69
CA GLY A 12 -26.05 -56.40 -30.50
C GLY A 12 -25.68 -56.78 -29.07
N ARG A 13 -25.99 -58.03 -28.72
CA ARG A 13 -25.25 -58.95 -27.83
C ARG A 13 -25.27 -58.78 -26.30
N ILE A 14 -25.73 -59.89 -25.73
CA ILE A 14 -25.76 -60.38 -24.36
C ILE A 14 -24.35 -60.53 -23.77
N LEU A 15 -24.19 -60.17 -22.48
CA LEU A 15 -23.32 -60.94 -21.57
C LEU A 15 -23.85 -60.90 -20.12
N VAL A 16 -24.26 -62.09 -19.67
CA VAL A 16 -24.30 -62.68 -18.32
C VAL A 16 -23.96 -61.77 -17.13
N VAL A 17 -24.89 -61.64 -16.18
CA VAL A 17 -24.56 -61.37 -14.76
C VAL A 17 -25.43 -62.21 -13.84
N LEU A 18 -24.73 -62.88 -12.91
CA LEU A 18 -25.19 -63.74 -11.83
C LEU A 18 -26.26 -63.06 -10.95
N THR A 19 -27.25 -63.88 -10.57
CA THR A 19 -28.20 -63.66 -9.49
C THR A 19 -27.52 -63.54 -8.12
N THR A 20 -27.63 -62.37 -7.48
CA THR A 20 -27.59 -62.23 -6.02
C THR A 20 -28.82 -61.44 -5.59
N LEU A 21 -29.66 -62.08 -4.78
CA LEU A 21 -30.85 -61.50 -4.18
C LEU A 21 -30.39 -60.60 -3.02
N ILE A 22 -30.39 -59.28 -3.22
CA ILE A 22 -30.22 -58.31 -2.13
C ILE A 22 -31.57 -57.67 -1.87
N ALA A 23 -32.13 -57.89 -0.69
CA ALA A 23 -33.31 -57.17 -0.22
C ALA A 23 -32.93 -55.69 -0.06
N ALA A 24 -33.34 -54.85 -1.02
CA ALA A 24 -33.18 -53.42 -0.95
C ALA A 24 -34.18 -52.85 0.07
N LEU A 25 -33.69 -52.51 1.26
CA LEU A 25 -34.40 -51.67 2.21
C LEU A 25 -34.56 -50.27 1.57
N VAL A 26 -35.75 -49.97 1.06
CA VAL A 26 -36.10 -48.63 0.59
C VAL A 26 -36.32 -47.75 1.82
N LEU A 27 -35.28 -47.04 2.23
CA LEU A 27 -35.44 -45.91 3.15
C LEU A 27 -36.08 -44.75 2.38
N PRO A 28 -37.10 -44.07 2.91
CA PRO A 28 -37.59 -42.85 2.29
C PRO A 28 -36.46 -41.81 2.33
N ALA A 29 -36.04 -41.35 1.16
CA ALA A 29 -35.18 -40.19 1.06
C ALA A 29 -35.93 -39.01 1.66
N ALA A 30 -35.51 -38.59 2.86
CA ALA A 30 -35.95 -37.34 3.44
C ALA A 30 -35.50 -36.23 2.49
N VAL A 31 -36.44 -35.69 1.71
CA VAL A 31 -36.29 -34.39 1.06
C VAL A 31 -36.07 -33.38 2.18
N SER A 32 -34.81 -33.06 2.42
CA SER A 32 -34.44 -31.98 3.31
C SER A 32 -34.90 -30.69 2.65
N ASN A 33 -36.02 -30.14 3.13
CA ASN A 33 -36.39 -28.75 2.90
C ASN A 33 -35.43 -27.83 3.69
N ALA A 34 -34.14 -27.88 3.33
CA ALA A 34 -33.21 -26.86 3.79
C ALA A 34 -33.65 -25.54 3.16
N ALA A 35 -34.12 -24.61 3.99
CA ALA A 35 -34.33 -23.23 3.58
C ALA A 35 -33.05 -22.70 2.92
N PRO A 36 -33.13 -21.93 1.82
CA PRO A 36 -31.94 -21.40 1.17
C PRO A 36 -31.13 -20.61 2.20
N VAL A 37 -29.89 -21.05 2.43
CA VAL A 37 -28.93 -20.32 3.25
C VAL A 37 -28.80 -18.92 2.64
N PRO A 38 -29.05 -17.83 3.39
CA PRO A 38 -28.86 -16.48 2.88
C PRO A 38 -27.44 -16.34 2.32
N ALA A 39 -27.33 -15.83 1.09
CA ALA A 39 -26.02 -15.51 0.54
C ALA A 39 -25.26 -14.60 1.52
N PRO A 40 -23.97 -14.84 1.78
CA PRO A 40 -23.20 -14.00 2.67
C PRO A 40 -23.24 -12.54 2.20
N ALA A 41 -23.47 -11.62 3.12
CA ALA A 41 -23.48 -10.18 2.84
C ALA A 41 -22.16 -9.78 2.18
N ALA A 42 -22.23 -8.99 1.11
CA ALA A 42 -21.05 -8.54 0.40
C ALA A 42 -20.16 -7.68 1.33
N PRO A 43 -18.83 -7.83 1.25
CA PRO A 43 -17.93 -7.17 2.19
C PRO A 43 -17.95 -5.65 2.02
N GLN A 44 -18.05 -4.93 3.14
CA GLN A 44 -17.79 -3.49 3.17
C GLN A 44 -16.31 -3.23 2.87
N MET A 45 -16.04 -2.23 2.03
CA MET A 45 -14.70 -1.79 1.66
C MET A 45 -14.24 -0.61 2.55
N VAL A 46 -13.99 -0.88 3.83
CA VAL A 46 -13.67 0.16 4.83
C VAL A 46 -12.42 0.98 4.47
N SER A 47 -11.39 0.37 3.88
CA SER A 47 -10.18 1.08 3.44
C SER A 47 -10.46 2.03 2.29
N PHE A 48 -11.34 1.64 1.37
CA PHE A 48 -11.81 2.47 0.27
C PHE A 48 -12.56 3.70 0.82
N ASP A 49 -13.51 3.49 1.74
CA ASP A 49 -14.30 4.56 2.35
C ASP A 49 -13.40 5.63 2.99
N LYS A 50 -12.38 5.20 3.74
CA LYS A 50 -11.41 6.12 4.38
C LYS A 50 -10.58 6.91 3.37
N GLN A 51 -10.11 6.28 2.29
CA GLN A 51 -9.35 6.97 1.24
C GLN A 51 -10.23 8.01 0.54
N MET A 52 -11.48 7.65 0.26
CA MET A 52 -12.45 8.48 -0.44
C MET A 52 -12.85 9.72 0.39
N ILE A 53 -13.09 9.55 1.71
CA ILE A 53 -13.30 10.67 2.64
C ILE A 53 -12.05 11.58 2.72
N ALA A 54 -10.84 11.01 2.70
CA ALA A 54 -9.60 11.80 2.71
C ALA A 54 -9.44 12.65 1.44
N LEU A 55 -9.77 12.10 0.27
CA LEU A 55 -9.76 12.83 -1.01
C LEU A 55 -10.79 13.98 -1.01
N ILE A 56 -12.01 13.72 -0.54
CA ILE A 56 -13.06 14.73 -0.36
C ILE A 56 -12.56 15.86 0.53
N ASN A 57 -12.02 15.53 1.71
CA ASN A 57 -11.54 16.52 2.66
C ASN A 57 -10.36 17.31 2.12
N LYS A 58 -9.44 16.68 1.39
CA LYS A 58 -8.35 17.39 0.70
C LYS A 58 -8.91 18.42 -0.28
N ALA A 59 -9.87 18.03 -1.13
CA ALA A 59 -10.43 18.93 -2.14
C ALA A 59 -11.21 20.11 -1.54
N ARG A 60 -11.82 19.90 -0.36
CA ARG A 60 -12.47 20.94 0.45
C ARG A 60 -11.45 21.89 1.07
N THR A 61 -10.41 21.36 1.73
CA THR A 61 -9.38 22.19 2.38
C THR A 61 -8.55 22.98 1.39
N ASP A 62 -8.27 22.43 0.20
CA ASP A 62 -7.59 23.13 -0.90
C ASP A 62 -8.39 24.37 -1.37
N ARG A 63 -9.68 24.47 -1.02
CA ARG A 63 -10.58 25.59 -1.32
C ARG A 63 -10.98 26.41 -0.09
N GLY A 64 -10.29 26.21 1.04
CA GLY A 64 -10.60 26.90 2.29
C GLY A 64 -11.90 26.47 2.96
N LEU A 65 -12.50 25.36 2.53
CA LEU A 65 -13.69 24.80 3.17
C LEU A 65 -13.29 23.91 4.37
N PRO A 66 -14.10 23.87 5.44
CA PRO A 66 -13.87 22.94 6.54
C PRO A 66 -13.91 21.48 6.06
N ALA A 67 -12.98 20.68 6.59
CA ALA A 67 -13.03 19.23 6.45
C ALA A 67 -14.31 18.68 7.11
N LEU A 68 -14.92 17.68 6.47
CA LEU A 68 -16.07 16.95 6.99
C LEU A 68 -15.62 15.96 8.06
N GLN A 69 -16.43 15.83 9.09
CA GLN A 69 -16.24 14.83 10.15
C GLN A 69 -17.12 13.61 9.86
N GLU A 70 -16.56 12.40 10.00
CA GLU A 70 -17.35 11.19 9.78
C GLU A 70 -18.38 11.00 10.90
N ALA A 71 -19.62 10.68 10.54
CA ALA A 71 -20.70 10.41 11.48
C ALA A 71 -21.21 8.97 11.31
N ARG A 72 -21.18 8.17 12.38
CA ARG A 72 -21.46 6.73 12.33
C ARG A 72 -22.84 6.41 11.77
N GLY A 73 -23.85 7.21 12.11
CA GLY A 73 -25.21 7.02 11.63
C GLY A 73 -25.36 7.27 10.12
N LEU A 74 -24.66 8.28 9.60
CA LEU A 74 -24.61 8.52 8.15
C LEU A 74 -23.90 7.36 7.42
N THR A 75 -22.81 6.83 8.01
CA THR A 75 -22.11 5.64 7.50
C THR A 75 -23.04 4.42 7.47
N SER A 76 -23.85 4.20 8.50
CA SER A 76 -24.85 3.13 8.51
C SER A 76 -25.88 3.26 7.38
N VAL A 77 -26.42 4.45 7.14
CA VAL A 77 -27.36 4.70 6.03
C VAL A 77 -26.70 4.47 4.67
N SER A 78 -25.48 4.98 4.49
CA SER A 78 -24.71 4.80 3.25
C SER A 78 -24.43 3.32 2.97
N LEU A 79 -24.00 2.57 3.98
CA LEU A 79 -23.70 1.14 3.86
C LEU A 79 -24.97 0.33 3.59
N TYR A 80 -26.08 0.67 4.25
CA TYR A 80 -27.37 0.06 3.98
C TYR A 80 -27.74 0.22 2.49
N TRP A 81 -27.64 1.43 1.96
CA TRP A 81 -28.05 1.69 0.58
C TRP A 81 -27.15 1.01 -0.47
N SER A 82 -25.83 1.05 -0.27
CA SER A 82 -24.90 0.31 -1.14
C SER A 82 -25.17 -1.20 -1.14
N ASN A 83 -25.58 -1.76 0.00
CA ASN A 83 -26.03 -3.16 0.07
C ASN A 83 -27.34 -3.40 -0.70
N GLN A 84 -28.32 -2.49 -0.64
CA GLN A 84 -29.57 -2.60 -1.41
C GLN A 84 -29.30 -2.62 -2.92
N MET A 85 -28.46 -1.70 -3.40
CA MET A 85 -28.06 -1.67 -4.82
C MET A 85 -27.32 -2.95 -5.22
N ASN A 86 -26.38 -3.41 -4.39
CA ASN A 86 -25.62 -4.64 -4.65
C ASN A 86 -26.50 -5.90 -4.64
N ALA A 87 -27.51 -5.95 -3.77
CA ALA A 87 -28.47 -7.05 -3.68
C ALA A 87 -29.52 -7.05 -4.80
N GLY A 88 -29.56 -6.00 -5.63
CA GLY A 88 -30.47 -5.91 -6.77
C GLY A 88 -31.84 -5.32 -6.45
N ALA A 89 -32.04 -4.71 -5.27
CA ALA A 89 -33.29 -4.05 -4.91
C ALA A 89 -33.67 -2.91 -5.88
N THR A 90 -32.69 -2.35 -6.58
CA THR A 90 -32.84 -1.31 -7.60
C THR A 90 -32.86 -1.87 -9.04
N GLY A 91 -32.96 -3.20 -9.20
CA GLY A 91 -32.78 -3.87 -10.49
C GLY A 91 -31.35 -3.77 -11.02
N TYR A 92 -30.35 -3.70 -10.11
CA TYR A 92 -28.93 -3.50 -10.41
C TYR A 92 -28.63 -2.20 -11.17
N LYS A 93 -29.41 -1.15 -10.90
CA LYS A 93 -29.17 0.18 -11.46
C LYS A 93 -28.70 1.11 -10.36
N LEU A 94 -27.82 2.04 -10.73
CA LEU A 94 -27.45 3.14 -9.87
C LEU A 94 -28.71 3.96 -9.56
N ALA A 95 -29.00 4.15 -8.28
CA ALA A 95 -30.18 4.87 -7.82
C ALA A 95 -29.88 5.58 -6.50
N HIS A 96 -30.50 6.74 -6.30
CA HIS A 96 -30.52 7.43 -5.02
C HIS A 96 -31.44 6.71 -4.02
N ASN A 97 -31.12 6.80 -2.73
CA ASN A 97 -31.95 6.21 -1.69
C ASN A 97 -33.28 6.99 -1.55
N PRO A 98 -34.44 6.38 -1.88
CA PRO A 98 -35.71 7.09 -1.84
C PRO A 98 -36.13 7.49 -0.42
N ASN A 99 -35.55 6.85 0.60
CA ASN A 99 -35.87 7.06 2.01
C ASN A 99 -34.73 7.76 2.78
N ALA A 100 -33.67 8.23 2.11
CA ALA A 100 -32.49 8.78 2.79
C ALA A 100 -32.85 9.93 3.73
N TRP A 101 -33.78 10.81 3.35
CA TRP A 101 -34.21 11.90 4.25
C TRP A 101 -34.70 11.36 5.60
N THR A 102 -35.60 10.38 5.60
CA THR A 102 -36.10 9.80 6.85
C THR A 102 -35.01 9.01 7.58
N GLN A 103 -34.26 8.18 6.85
CA GLN A 103 -33.25 7.31 7.44
C GLN A 103 -32.08 8.09 8.06
N VAL A 104 -31.61 9.16 7.42
CA VAL A 104 -30.59 10.05 7.98
C VAL A 104 -31.10 10.71 9.27
N ALA A 105 -32.38 11.06 9.37
CA ALA A 105 -32.96 11.59 10.60
C ALA A 105 -32.93 10.56 11.74
N GLU A 106 -33.43 9.36 11.45
CA GLU A 106 -33.52 8.24 12.41
C GLU A 106 -32.14 7.73 12.84
N ASN A 107 -31.12 7.91 12.00
CA ASN A 107 -29.74 7.52 12.26
C ASN A 107 -28.90 8.69 12.79
N GLY A 108 -29.48 9.47 13.70
CA GLY A 108 -28.72 10.41 14.51
C GLY A 108 -28.42 11.75 13.85
N ALA A 109 -29.14 12.13 12.80
CA ALA A 109 -29.05 13.49 12.24
C ALA A 109 -30.42 14.17 12.18
N SER A 110 -31.30 13.91 13.16
CA SER A 110 -32.64 14.52 13.24
C SER A 110 -32.60 16.06 13.29
N ASN A 111 -31.50 16.63 13.80
CA ASN A 111 -31.30 18.08 13.95
C ASN A 111 -30.68 18.77 12.72
N ARG A 112 -30.40 18.04 11.63
CA ARG A 112 -29.86 18.60 10.37
C ARG A 112 -30.86 19.55 9.71
N THR A 113 -30.34 20.49 8.94
CA THR A 113 -31.15 21.41 8.13
C THR A 113 -30.89 21.29 6.64
N THR A 114 -29.78 20.63 6.25
CA THR A 114 -29.49 20.30 4.86
C THR A 114 -28.94 18.89 4.74
N TRP A 115 -29.15 18.29 3.57
CA TRP A 115 -28.73 16.93 3.24
C TRP A 115 -28.34 16.83 1.77
N GLY A 116 -27.38 15.97 1.45
CA GLY A 116 -27.05 15.59 0.08
C GLY A 116 -26.50 14.17 0.01
N GLU A 117 -26.69 13.51 -1.13
CA GLU A 117 -26.22 12.16 -1.41
C GLU A 117 -25.46 12.11 -2.72
N ASN A 118 -24.35 11.37 -2.73
CA ASN A 118 -23.69 10.92 -3.95
C ASN A 118 -23.72 9.39 -4.01
N VAL A 119 -23.97 8.85 -5.20
CA VAL A 119 -23.90 7.41 -5.46
C VAL A 119 -23.02 7.13 -6.69
N ALA A 120 -22.26 6.04 -6.62
CA ALA A 120 -21.44 5.58 -7.74
C ALA A 120 -21.48 4.05 -7.89
N TRP A 121 -21.24 3.62 -9.12
CA TRP A 121 -21.01 2.23 -9.46
C TRP A 121 -19.76 2.10 -10.33
N SER A 122 -18.98 1.05 -10.09
CA SER A 122 -17.93 0.59 -11.01
C SER A 122 -18.12 -0.89 -11.31
N SER A 123 -17.82 -1.31 -12.54
CA SER A 123 -17.83 -2.71 -12.94
C SER A 123 -16.76 -3.55 -12.26
N SER A 124 -15.74 -2.93 -11.65
CA SER A 124 -14.62 -3.61 -11.01
C SER A 124 -14.59 -3.34 -9.50
N THR A 125 -14.46 -4.41 -8.71
CA THR A 125 -14.22 -4.32 -7.26
C THR A 125 -12.80 -3.86 -6.92
N SER A 126 -11.91 -3.75 -7.92
CA SER A 126 -10.53 -3.25 -7.76
C SER A 126 -10.37 -1.79 -8.19
N THR A 127 -11.44 -1.11 -8.57
CA THR A 127 -11.38 0.32 -8.90
C THR A 127 -10.84 1.14 -7.72
N PRO A 128 -9.80 1.96 -7.91
CA PRO A 128 -9.26 2.80 -6.84
C PRO A 128 -10.24 3.90 -6.41
N ALA A 129 -10.19 4.31 -5.14
CA ALA A 129 -11.00 5.42 -4.62
C ALA A 129 -10.78 6.73 -5.40
N GLN A 130 -9.55 6.98 -5.87
CA GLN A 130 -9.23 8.14 -6.69
C GLN A 130 -10.07 8.21 -7.96
N GLU A 131 -10.35 7.07 -8.60
CA GLU A 131 -11.10 7.05 -9.86
C GLU A 131 -12.58 7.40 -9.64
N ILE A 132 -13.19 6.90 -8.57
CA ILE A 132 -14.57 7.28 -8.18
C ILE A 132 -14.62 8.74 -7.72
N PHE A 133 -13.61 9.22 -6.99
CA PHE A 133 -13.49 10.63 -6.64
C PHE A 133 -13.44 11.54 -7.86
N ASP A 134 -12.59 11.21 -8.84
CA ASP A 134 -12.43 11.99 -10.07
C ASP A 134 -13.76 12.01 -10.86
N ALA A 135 -14.47 10.88 -10.92
CA ALA A 135 -15.80 10.79 -11.51
C ALA A 135 -16.84 11.66 -10.77
N TYR A 136 -16.83 11.68 -9.43
CA TYR A 136 -17.66 12.60 -8.66
C TYR A 136 -17.32 14.07 -8.94
N MET A 137 -16.04 14.42 -9.02
CA MET A 137 -15.62 15.81 -9.26
C MET A 137 -15.88 16.29 -10.70
N ALA A 138 -15.95 15.36 -11.66
CA ALA A 138 -16.33 15.64 -13.04
C ALA A 138 -17.85 15.91 -13.18
N SER A 139 -18.68 15.32 -12.32
CA SER A 139 -20.14 15.55 -12.30
C SER A 139 -20.49 16.84 -11.54
N PRO A 140 -21.16 17.82 -12.17
CA PRO A 140 -21.51 19.08 -11.49
C PRO A 140 -22.34 18.88 -10.22
N GLY A 141 -23.31 17.96 -10.23
CA GLY A 141 -24.16 17.66 -9.07
C GLY A 141 -23.38 17.02 -7.92
N HIS A 142 -22.61 15.98 -8.20
CA HIS A 142 -21.81 15.30 -7.17
C HIS A 142 -20.73 16.22 -6.57
N ARG A 143 -20.09 17.02 -7.43
CA ARG A 143 -19.12 18.04 -7.00
C ARG A 143 -19.77 19.10 -6.11
N ALA A 144 -21.00 19.52 -6.40
CA ALA A 144 -21.73 20.48 -5.58
C ALA A 144 -21.97 19.93 -4.16
N ASN A 145 -22.27 18.64 -4.02
CA ASN A 145 -22.35 17.99 -2.71
C ASN A 145 -20.99 17.99 -1.98
N ILE A 146 -19.92 17.55 -2.66
CA ILE A 146 -18.55 17.47 -2.08
C ILE A 146 -18.05 18.85 -1.62
N LEU A 147 -18.28 19.90 -2.42
CA LEU A 147 -17.80 21.26 -2.14
C LEU A 147 -18.85 22.16 -1.49
N GLY A 148 -20.00 21.62 -1.09
CA GLY A 148 -21.04 22.38 -0.42
C GLY A 148 -20.54 22.95 0.91
N SER A 149 -20.57 24.28 1.04
CA SER A 149 -20.06 24.99 2.21
C SER A 149 -20.93 24.85 3.46
N ALA A 150 -22.17 24.37 3.31
CA ALA A 150 -23.08 24.09 4.43
C ALA A 150 -22.74 22.79 5.17
N TYR A 151 -22.16 21.80 4.48
CA TYR A 151 -21.91 20.49 5.06
C TYR A 151 -20.75 20.49 6.07
N ARG A 152 -20.91 19.71 7.14
CA ARG A 152 -19.94 19.51 8.23
C ARG A 152 -19.68 18.04 8.51
N TYR A 153 -20.60 17.16 8.14
CA TYR A 153 -20.54 15.74 8.43
C TYR A 153 -20.69 14.91 7.16
N VAL A 154 -20.07 13.74 7.17
CA VAL A 154 -20.12 12.76 6.07
C VAL A 154 -20.34 11.36 6.62
N GLY A 155 -21.06 10.53 5.87
CA GLY A 155 -21.04 9.08 6.03
C GLY A 155 -20.76 8.43 4.69
N MET A 156 -20.11 7.28 4.69
CA MET A 156 -19.80 6.58 3.45
C MET A 156 -19.89 5.07 3.64
N GLY A 157 -20.44 4.39 2.64
CA GLY A 157 -20.52 2.95 2.62
C GLY A 157 -20.24 2.42 1.23
N THR A 158 -19.16 1.66 1.09
CA THR A 158 -18.80 0.98 -0.16
C THR A 158 -18.92 -0.52 0.00
N VAL A 159 -19.57 -1.18 -0.96
CA VAL A 159 -19.75 -2.63 -1.00
C VAL A 159 -19.23 -3.17 -2.33
N GLY A 160 -18.34 -4.16 -2.26
CA GLY A 160 -17.84 -4.88 -3.43
C GLY A 160 -18.51 -6.23 -3.59
N GLY A 161 -19.00 -6.55 -4.78
CA GLY A 161 -19.66 -7.82 -5.08
C GLY A 161 -19.35 -8.36 -6.47
N SER A 162 -20.01 -9.45 -6.86
CA SER A 162 -19.85 -10.08 -8.18
C SER A 162 -20.23 -9.16 -9.36
N ARG A 163 -20.94 -8.05 -9.08
CA ARG A 163 -21.38 -7.06 -10.06
C ARG A 163 -20.60 -5.74 -9.98
N GLY A 164 -19.46 -5.75 -9.31
CA GLY A 164 -18.61 -4.58 -9.15
C GLY A 164 -18.76 -3.89 -7.80
N LEU A 165 -18.46 -2.60 -7.76
CA LEU A 165 -18.35 -1.78 -6.55
C LEU A 165 -19.49 -0.76 -6.52
N TRP A 166 -20.21 -0.71 -5.40
CA TRP A 166 -21.30 0.23 -5.14
C TRP A 166 -20.90 1.15 -4.00
N ASN A 167 -20.93 2.46 -4.23
CA ASN A 167 -20.58 3.48 -3.24
C ASN A 167 -21.77 4.42 -3.03
N THR A 168 -22.06 4.71 -1.76
CA THR A 168 -23.01 5.74 -1.35
C THR A 168 -22.31 6.64 -0.35
N THR A 169 -22.52 7.95 -0.46
CA THR A 169 -21.98 8.96 0.45
C THR A 169 -23.08 9.94 0.86
N GLU A 170 -23.26 10.13 2.15
CA GLU A 170 -24.26 11.02 2.75
C GLU A 170 -23.58 12.25 3.36
N PHE A 171 -24.16 13.44 3.16
CA PHE A 171 -23.64 14.72 3.67
C PHE A 171 -24.69 15.45 4.50
N THR A 172 -24.32 16.01 5.66
CA THR A 172 -25.22 16.87 6.46
C THR A 172 -24.47 18.06 7.09
N ASP A 173 -25.20 19.10 7.46
CA ASP A 173 -24.69 20.24 8.24
C ASP A 173 -24.61 19.96 9.75
N LYS A 174 -25.52 19.12 10.27
CA LYS A 174 -25.57 18.75 11.68
C LYS A 174 -25.78 17.25 11.86
N VAL A 175 -25.33 16.77 13.01
CA VAL A 175 -25.64 15.47 13.58
C VAL A 175 -25.90 15.64 15.07
N GLU A 176 -26.54 14.66 15.69
CA GLU A 176 -26.76 14.61 17.13
C GLU A 176 -25.44 14.40 17.89
N SER A 177 -25.44 14.76 19.18
CA SER A 177 -24.29 14.55 20.04
C SER A 177 -23.86 13.09 20.08
N GLY A 178 -22.55 12.86 20.04
CA GLY A 178 -21.95 11.52 20.07
C GLY A 178 -21.97 10.77 18.74
N GLN A 179 -22.55 11.30 17.66
CA GLN A 179 -22.54 10.65 16.34
C GLN A 179 -21.19 10.76 15.62
N VAL A 180 -20.44 11.81 15.92
CA VAL A 180 -19.11 12.03 15.36
C VAL A 180 -18.21 10.86 15.75
N VAL A 181 -17.74 10.13 14.74
CA VAL A 181 -16.62 9.22 14.93
C VAL A 181 -15.43 10.13 15.19
N SER A 182 -14.91 10.10 16.42
CA SER A 182 -13.64 10.77 16.70
C SER A 182 -12.65 10.28 15.66
N THR A 183 -12.16 11.21 14.83
CA THR A 183 -11.01 10.93 13.96
C THR A 183 -9.98 10.22 14.81
N PRO A 184 -9.40 9.09 14.37
CA PRO A 184 -8.14 8.65 14.95
C PRO A 184 -7.19 9.84 14.81
N SER A 185 -7.01 10.56 15.91
CA SER A 185 -5.92 11.51 16.04
C SER A 185 -4.67 10.65 15.95
N ALA A 186 -3.84 10.96 14.95
CA ALA A 186 -2.81 10.13 14.36
C ALA A 186 -3.33 8.97 13.49
N THR A 187 -2.95 8.99 12.21
CA THR A 187 -2.69 7.75 11.46
C THR A 187 -1.98 6.78 12.40
N PRO A 188 -2.45 5.52 12.58
CA PRO A 188 -1.73 4.58 13.44
C PRO A 188 -0.26 4.62 13.03
N THR A 189 0.62 4.95 13.97
CA THR A 189 2.05 4.99 13.71
C THR A 189 2.48 3.58 13.34
N VAL A 190 2.59 3.32 12.05
CA VAL A 190 3.18 2.07 11.55
C VAL A 190 4.65 2.13 11.94
N SER A 191 4.99 1.43 13.02
CA SER A 191 6.37 1.31 13.46
C SER A 191 7.15 0.56 12.39
N VAL A 192 8.21 1.19 11.86
CA VAL A 192 9.15 0.57 10.94
C VAL A 192 10.49 0.37 11.65
N LYS A 193 11.09 -0.81 11.47
CA LYS A 193 12.37 -1.18 12.05
C LYS A 193 13.34 -1.62 10.97
N GLU A 194 14.62 -1.69 11.35
CA GLU A 194 15.69 -2.22 10.50
C GLU A 194 15.28 -3.57 9.89
N GLY A 195 15.43 -3.69 8.58
CA GLY A 195 15.11 -4.90 7.84
C GLY A 195 13.63 -5.12 7.56
N ASP A 196 12.73 -4.21 7.92
CA ASP A 196 11.35 -4.29 7.43
C ASP A 196 11.30 -4.05 5.91
N PHE A 197 10.40 -4.75 5.23
CA PHE A 197 9.93 -4.30 3.92
C PHE A 197 8.74 -3.36 4.09
N VAL A 198 8.71 -2.29 3.31
CA VAL A 198 7.61 -1.33 3.27
C VAL A 198 7.14 -1.09 1.85
N TYR A 199 5.86 -0.78 1.69
CA TYR A 199 5.25 -0.34 0.45
C TYR A 199 4.80 1.10 0.64
N ASP A 200 5.29 2.00 -0.19
CA ASP A 200 4.85 3.39 -0.21
C ASP A 200 3.66 3.54 -1.16
N GLU A 201 2.52 3.94 -0.62
CA GLU A 201 1.30 4.17 -1.42
C GLU A 201 1.45 5.34 -2.41
N GLY A 202 2.32 6.31 -2.12
CA GLY A 202 2.56 7.46 -3.00
C GLY A 202 3.27 7.06 -4.29
N SER A 203 4.44 6.44 -4.16
CA SER A 203 5.24 5.97 -5.30
C SER A 203 4.79 4.63 -5.88
N ARG A 204 4.01 3.85 -5.12
CA ARG A 204 3.63 2.45 -5.44
C ARG A 204 4.82 1.51 -5.56
N LEU A 205 5.91 1.79 -4.85
CA LEU A 205 7.13 1.00 -4.86
C LEU A 205 7.37 0.30 -3.51
N TYR A 206 8.20 -0.74 -3.56
CA TYR A 206 8.65 -1.48 -2.39
C TYR A 206 10.05 -1.02 -1.97
N TYR A 207 10.27 -0.99 -0.66
CA TYR A 207 11.53 -0.60 -0.05
C TYR A 207 11.89 -1.54 1.09
N ARG A 208 13.19 -1.61 1.39
CA ARG A 208 13.77 -2.29 2.54
C ARG A 208 14.34 -1.22 3.47
N ILE A 209 14.00 -1.25 4.75
CA ILE A 209 14.56 -0.30 5.72
C ILE A 209 15.99 -0.71 6.06
N ALA A 210 16.96 0.17 5.77
CA ALA A 210 18.37 0.00 6.08
C ALA A 210 18.91 1.27 6.75
N GLY A 211 19.53 1.13 7.93
CA GLY A 211 19.97 2.27 8.73
C GLY A 211 18.83 3.24 9.06
N GLY A 212 17.60 2.74 9.13
CA GLY A 212 16.38 3.54 9.32
C GLY A 212 15.79 4.19 8.05
N ALA A 213 16.47 4.17 6.91
CA ALA A 213 16.00 4.78 5.66
C ALA A 213 15.48 3.73 4.66
N PRO A 214 14.55 4.09 3.76
CA PRO A 214 14.00 3.16 2.78
C PRO A 214 14.94 3.01 1.58
N VAL A 215 15.45 1.80 1.32
CA VAL A 215 16.24 1.47 0.11
C VAL A 215 15.36 0.68 -0.86
N VAL A 216 15.25 1.12 -2.12
CA VAL A 216 14.31 0.53 -3.08
C VAL A 216 14.55 -0.97 -3.31
N VAL A 217 13.46 -1.72 -3.44
CA VAL A 217 13.42 -3.11 -3.91
C VAL A 217 12.80 -3.08 -5.29
N SER A 218 13.66 -3.06 -6.32
CA SER A 218 13.24 -2.98 -7.71
C SER A 218 12.80 -4.35 -8.27
N SER A 219 13.33 -5.43 -7.69
CA SER A 219 12.92 -6.79 -7.98
C SER A 219 12.93 -7.67 -6.74
N TRP A 220 11.95 -8.56 -6.66
CA TRP A 220 11.84 -9.55 -5.59
C TRP A 220 12.64 -10.83 -5.85
N THR A 221 13.24 -10.99 -7.04
CA THR A 221 13.93 -12.23 -7.44
C THR A 221 15.04 -12.61 -6.47
N SER A 222 15.89 -11.66 -6.05
CA SER A 222 16.97 -11.92 -5.09
C SER A 222 16.46 -12.26 -3.68
N PHE A 223 15.20 -11.96 -3.38
CA PHE A 223 14.56 -12.26 -2.11
C PHE A 223 13.74 -13.56 -2.14
N GLY A 224 13.72 -14.29 -3.26
CA GLY A 224 12.96 -15.52 -3.40
C GLY A 224 11.46 -15.29 -3.60
N GLY A 225 11.06 -14.12 -4.11
CA GLY A 225 9.68 -13.71 -4.28
C GLY A 225 9.24 -12.63 -3.29
N ILE A 226 7.98 -12.20 -3.41
CA ILE A 226 7.41 -11.13 -2.59
C ILE A 226 7.48 -11.52 -1.12
N GLN A 227 8.02 -10.64 -0.30
CA GLN A 227 8.11 -10.81 1.15
C GLN A 227 6.98 -10.08 1.87
N PRO A 228 6.63 -10.45 3.11
CA PRO A 228 5.72 -9.67 3.94
C PRO A 228 6.22 -8.22 4.08
N TYR A 229 5.35 -7.25 3.83
CA TYR A 229 5.66 -5.82 3.88
C TYR A 229 4.61 -5.03 4.66
N LYS A 230 5.00 -3.86 5.14
CA LYS A 230 4.12 -2.89 5.81
C LYS A 230 3.70 -1.82 4.81
N ARG A 231 2.41 -1.47 4.77
CA ARG A 231 1.94 -0.35 3.94
C ARG A 231 2.11 0.96 4.69
N LEU A 232 2.69 1.95 4.01
CA LEU A 232 2.83 3.30 4.49
C LEU A 232 2.09 4.24 3.55
N THR A 233 1.31 5.16 4.11
CA THR A 233 0.84 6.33 3.38
C THR A 233 2.04 7.18 2.94
N ALA A 234 1.89 7.99 1.90
CA ALA A 234 2.94 8.92 1.47
C ALA A 234 3.43 9.83 2.61
N ALA A 235 2.52 10.28 3.48
CA ALA A 235 2.86 11.12 4.64
C ALA A 235 3.68 10.37 5.72
N GLN A 236 3.46 9.07 5.89
CA GLN A 236 4.29 8.24 6.78
C GLN A 236 5.65 7.94 6.15
N PHE A 237 5.69 7.66 4.85
CA PHE A 237 6.93 7.39 4.14
C PHE A 237 7.85 8.64 4.11
N ASN A 238 7.30 9.82 3.87
CA ASN A 238 8.05 11.08 3.84
C ASN A 238 8.63 11.51 5.21
N LYS A 239 8.28 10.82 6.30
CA LYS A 239 8.91 11.03 7.62
C LYS A 239 10.15 10.16 7.83
N LEU A 240 10.40 9.19 6.94
CA LEU A 240 11.60 8.36 7.01
C LEU A 240 12.83 9.18 6.59
N PRO A 241 14.02 8.89 7.15
CA PRO A 241 15.26 9.48 6.70
C PRO A 241 15.49 9.21 5.21
N ASP A 242 15.99 10.22 4.48
CA ASP A 242 16.28 10.09 3.04
C ASP A 242 17.35 9.05 2.74
N TYR A 243 18.35 8.92 3.63
CA TYR A 243 19.53 8.08 3.44
C TYR A 243 19.81 7.22 4.69
N PRO A 244 20.34 5.99 4.52
CA PRO A 244 20.75 5.17 5.64
C PRO A 244 21.77 5.88 6.54
N ARG A 245 21.67 5.63 7.85
CA ARG A 245 22.60 6.18 8.83
C ARG A 245 24.04 5.73 8.57
N ASP A 246 24.96 6.64 8.89
CA ASP A 246 26.39 6.37 8.85
C ASP A 246 26.76 5.19 9.75
N GLY A 247 27.60 4.31 9.20
CA GLY A 247 28.07 3.11 9.87
C GLY A 247 27.18 1.87 9.74
N THR A 248 25.99 1.98 9.16
CA THR A 248 25.15 0.84 8.80
C THR A 248 25.88 -0.08 7.82
N PHE A 249 25.84 -1.40 8.07
CA PHE A 249 26.31 -2.38 7.09
C PHE A 249 25.14 -2.89 6.25
N VAL A 250 25.30 -2.84 4.94
CA VAL A 250 24.36 -3.37 3.95
C VAL A 250 25.06 -4.41 3.08
N ALA A 251 24.30 -5.35 2.54
CA ALA A 251 24.85 -6.35 1.63
C ALA A 251 23.94 -6.53 0.41
N ASP A 252 24.54 -6.58 -0.77
CA ASP A 252 23.84 -6.94 -2.01
C ASP A 252 23.37 -8.39 -1.89
N ARG A 253 22.05 -8.58 -1.91
CA ARG A 253 21.44 -9.91 -1.77
C ARG A 253 21.81 -10.87 -2.90
N GLY A 254 22.08 -10.36 -4.11
CA GLY A 254 22.42 -11.19 -5.26
C GLY A 254 23.88 -11.64 -5.29
N THR A 255 24.80 -10.84 -4.73
CA THR A 255 26.26 -11.09 -4.84
C THR A 255 26.94 -11.36 -3.50
N GLY A 256 26.31 -11.03 -2.37
CA GLY A 256 26.92 -11.14 -1.05
C GLY A 256 27.91 -10.02 -0.72
N VAL A 257 28.16 -9.10 -1.65
CA VAL A 257 29.12 -8.01 -1.46
C VAL A 257 28.62 -7.05 -0.38
N VAL A 258 29.48 -6.79 0.61
CA VAL A 258 29.16 -5.99 1.80
C VAL A 258 29.68 -4.56 1.63
N TYR A 259 28.88 -3.60 2.10
CA TYR A 259 29.22 -2.19 2.14
C TYR A 259 28.91 -1.61 3.52
N ARG A 260 29.64 -0.57 3.90
CA ARG A 260 29.36 0.27 5.06
C ARG A 260 28.94 1.65 4.59
N ILE A 261 27.82 2.15 5.10
CA ILE A 261 27.31 3.46 4.71
C ILE A 261 28.16 4.57 5.33
N ALA A 262 28.56 5.55 4.51
CA ALA A 262 29.17 6.79 4.96
C ALA A 262 28.62 7.95 4.11
N GLY A 263 28.09 8.98 4.75
CA GLY A 263 27.49 10.12 4.08
C GLY A 263 26.33 9.73 3.15
N GLY A 264 25.61 8.65 3.43
CA GLY A 264 24.55 8.09 2.57
C GLY A 264 25.00 7.23 1.39
N ALA A 265 26.31 7.00 1.21
CA ALA A 265 26.84 6.17 0.13
C ALA A 265 27.43 4.83 0.63
N PRO A 266 27.35 3.75 -0.16
CA PRO A 266 27.88 2.44 0.21
C PRO A 266 29.39 2.35 -0.05
N ILE A 267 30.19 2.28 1.01
CA ILE A 267 31.65 2.11 0.92
C ILE A 267 32.00 0.63 1.07
N PHE A 268 32.73 0.07 0.10
CA PHE A 268 33.00 -1.36 0.04
C PHE A 268 33.74 -1.89 1.28
N VAL A 269 33.32 -3.07 1.76
CA VAL A 269 33.96 -3.81 2.84
C VAL A 269 34.62 -5.06 2.25
N THR A 270 35.96 -5.06 2.23
CA THR A 270 36.76 -6.16 1.68
C THR A 270 36.91 -7.31 2.66
N SER A 271 36.93 -7.03 3.97
CA SER A 271 37.06 -8.05 5.00
C SER A 271 36.52 -7.58 6.35
N TRP A 272 35.85 -8.49 7.05
CA TRP A 272 35.38 -8.28 8.42
C TRP A 272 36.50 -8.10 9.44
N ALA A 273 37.73 -8.52 9.13
CA ALA A 273 38.89 -8.29 10.00
C ALA A 273 39.12 -6.79 10.29
N GLN A 274 38.76 -5.91 9.34
CA GLN A 274 38.84 -4.46 9.51
C GLN A 274 37.88 -3.91 10.57
N PHE A 275 36.88 -4.70 10.98
CA PHE A 275 35.81 -4.30 11.90
C PHE A 275 35.73 -5.22 13.12
N GLY A 276 36.77 -6.01 13.39
CA GLY A 276 36.82 -6.91 14.55
C GLY A 276 35.85 -8.09 14.42
N GLY A 277 35.70 -8.65 13.23
CA GLY A 277 34.87 -9.82 12.97
C GLY A 277 33.52 -9.50 12.31
N VAL A 278 32.75 -10.55 12.04
CA VAL A 278 31.49 -10.48 11.29
C VAL A 278 30.50 -9.57 12.01
N LYS A 279 29.85 -8.66 11.26
CA LYS A 279 28.75 -7.83 11.76
C LYS A 279 27.45 -8.21 11.07
N SER A 280 26.33 -7.88 11.72
CA SER A 280 25.02 -7.97 11.11
C SER A 280 24.92 -7.02 9.92
N VAL A 281 24.29 -7.48 8.84
CA VAL A 281 24.04 -6.70 7.63
C VAL A 281 22.55 -6.65 7.36
N THR A 282 22.10 -5.55 6.77
CA THR A 282 20.79 -5.50 6.12
C THR A 282 20.93 -5.88 4.65
N TRP A 283 20.29 -6.98 4.28
CA TRP A 283 20.24 -7.44 2.90
C TRP A 283 19.33 -6.52 2.08
N ILE A 284 19.87 -5.94 1.01
CA ILE A 284 19.18 -5.01 0.11
C ILE A 284 19.25 -5.50 -1.34
N ASP A 285 18.40 -4.94 -2.20
CA ASP A 285 18.47 -5.15 -3.64
C ASP A 285 19.76 -4.52 -4.18
N GLY A 286 20.60 -5.33 -4.84
CA GLY A 286 21.85 -4.88 -5.44
C GLY A 286 21.68 -3.82 -6.53
N ALA A 287 20.50 -3.74 -7.18
CA ALA A 287 20.20 -2.69 -8.13
C ALA A 287 20.23 -1.29 -7.47
N ALA A 288 19.81 -1.19 -6.20
CA ALA A 288 19.83 0.07 -5.46
C ALA A 288 21.27 0.60 -5.27
N ILE A 289 22.26 -0.28 -5.16
CA ILE A 289 23.68 0.09 -5.11
C ILE A 289 24.17 0.50 -6.51
N ARG A 290 23.89 -0.31 -7.54
CA ARG A 290 24.37 -0.08 -8.92
C ARG A 290 23.78 1.16 -9.59
N TYR A 291 22.59 1.57 -9.20
CA TYR A 291 21.91 2.73 -9.75
C TYR A 291 21.79 3.87 -8.74
N ALA A 292 22.54 3.84 -7.63
CA ALA A 292 22.49 4.87 -6.61
C ALA A 292 22.59 6.29 -7.22
N ASN A 293 21.71 7.19 -6.76
CA ASN A 293 21.60 8.58 -7.21
C ASN A 293 21.31 8.78 -8.72
N LYS A 294 20.66 7.81 -9.39
CA LYS A 294 20.23 7.93 -10.80
C LYS A 294 18.83 8.55 -10.99
N GLY A 295 18.22 9.08 -9.92
CA GLY A 295 16.90 9.70 -9.96
C GLY A 295 15.77 8.79 -9.44
N GLY A 296 14.64 9.41 -9.08
CA GLY A 296 13.46 8.70 -8.60
C GLY A 296 13.76 7.81 -7.39
N ALA A 297 13.29 6.55 -7.45
CA ALA A 297 13.46 5.59 -6.36
C ALA A 297 14.92 5.22 -6.04
N TRP A 298 15.85 5.55 -6.93
CA TRP A 298 17.28 5.28 -6.74
C TRP A 298 17.98 6.33 -5.86
N ASN A 299 17.29 7.42 -5.48
CA ASN A 299 17.87 8.52 -4.71
C ASN A 299 17.91 8.27 -3.19
N HIS A 300 17.60 7.06 -2.73
CA HIS A 300 17.74 6.69 -1.32
C HIS A 300 19.11 6.09 -0.96
N LEU A 301 19.99 5.96 -1.95
CA LEU A 301 21.42 5.73 -1.77
C LEU A 301 22.16 6.74 -2.63
N LEU A 302 23.22 7.33 -2.08
CA LEU A 302 24.09 8.19 -2.84
C LEU A 302 25.18 7.38 -3.54
N TRP A 303 25.55 7.81 -4.74
CA TRP A 303 26.68 7.22 -5.44
C TRP A 303 28.00 7.54 -4.75
N TYR A 304 28.16 8.77 -4.26
CA TYR A 304 29.30 9.24 -3.48
C TYR A 304 28.81 9.77 -2.13
N PRO A 305 29.62 9.68 -1.06
CA PRO A 305 29.27 10.33 0.20
C PRO A 305 28.94 11.80 -0.01
N ARG A 306 27.98 12.34 0.76
CA ARG A 306 27.70 13.78 0.77
C ARG A 306 28.99 14.57 0.98
N ASN A 307 29.07 15.74 0.37
CA ASN A 307 30.15 16.70 0.67
C ASN A 307 30.17 16.97 2.18
N GLU A 308 31.38 17.14 2.72
CA GLU A 308 31.62 17.23 4.18
C GLU A 308 31.39 15.93 4.95
N THR A 309 31.37 14.78 4.29
CA THR A 309 31.49 13.50 4.99
C THR A 309 32.93 13.29 5.43
N PHE A 310 33.15 12.93 6.69
CA PHE A 310 34.47 12.61 7.22
C PHE A 310 34.58 11.10 7.47
N ILE A 311 35.58 10.48 6.88
CA ILE A 311 35.83 9.04 7.00
C ILE A 311 37.21 8.77 7.58
N ILE A 312 37.33 7.69 8.35
CA ILE A 312 38.59 7.23 8.94
C ILE A 312 38.94 5.88 8.34
N ALA A 313 40.18 5.69 7.91
CA ALA A 313 40.64 4.38 7.46
C ALA A 313 40.71 3.39 8.64
N SER A 314 40.16 2.19 8.48
CA SER A 314 40.19 1.14 9.51
C SER A 314 41.62 0.84 9.98
N GLY A 315 41.83 0.79 11.29
CA GLY A 315 43.15 0.59 11.91
C GLY A 315 44.10 1.79 11.76
N SER A 316 43.58 2.98 11.46
CA SER A 316 44.34 4.23 11.33
C SER A 316 43.63 5.38 12.03
N SER A 317 44.36 6.44 12.35
CA SER A 317 43.83 7.73 12.78
C SER A 317 43.67 8.73 11.62
N THR A 318 44.03 8.34 10.40
CA THR A 318 43.96 9.19 9.21
C THR A 318 42.50 9.48 8.84
N VAL A 319 42.13 10.76 8.89
CA VAL A 319 40.82 11.27 8.51
C VAL A 319 40.87 11.82 7.08
N TYR A 320 39.83 11.54 6.29
CA TYR A 320 39.60 12.14 4.98
C TYR A 320 38.27 12.90 4.99
N ARG A 321 38.30 14.13 4.47
CA ARG A 321 37.11 14.90 4.08
C ARG A 321 36.74 14.50 2.66
N VAL A 322 35.49 14.11 2.44
CA VAL A 322 34.99 13.74 1.11
C VAL A 322 34.32 14.94 0.45
N LEU A 323 34.78 15.29 -0.75
CA LEU A 323 34.21 16.35 -1.59
C LEU A 323 33.99 15.79 -2.99
N TRP A 324 32.73 15.74 -3.45
CA TRP A 324 32.34 15.22 -4.76
C TRP A 324 32.83 13.79 -5.02
N GLY A 325 32.86 12.98 -3.94
CA GLY A 325 33.41 11.63 -3.91
C GLY A 325 34.94 11.55 -3.77
N LYS A 326 35.66 12.66 -3.92
CA LYS A 326 37.13 12.71 -3.81
C LYS A 326 37.59 12.77 -2.36
N LEU A 327 38.65 12.03 -2.05
CA LEU A 327 39.27 11.96 -0.74
C LEU A 327 40.29 13.09 -0.55
N HIS A 328 40.05 13.96 0.42
CA HIS A 328 41.00 15.00 0.84
C HIS A 328 41.53 14.66 2.23
N TYR A 329 42.82 14.40 2.34
CA TYR A 329 43.45 14.17 3.64
C TYR A 329 43.24 15.40 4.54
N LEU A 330 42.76 15.15 5.76
CA LEU A 330 42.55 16.19 6.76
C LEU A 330 43.72 16.18 7.74
N SER A 331 44.63 17.14 7.59
CA SER A 331 45.79 17.29 8.47
C SER A 331 45.44 17.93 9.83
N SER A 332 44.37 18.72 9.90
CA SER A 332 43.91 19.35 11.14
C SER A 332 42.41 19.63 11.13
N TRP A 333 41.74 19.36 12.25
CA TRP A 333 40.34 19.70 12.47
C TRP A 333 40.06 21.21 12.48
N SER A 334 41.05 22.05 12.77
CA SER A 334 40.87 23.51 12.71
C SER A 334 40.52 23.99 11.30
N SER A 335 40.99 23.30 10.26
CA SER A 335 40.71 23.64 8.85
C SER A 335 39.24 23.45 8.44
N VAL A 336 38.45 22.75 9.26
CA VAL A 336 37.02 22.46 9.01
C VAL A 336 36.14 22.91 10.18
N GLY A 337 36.65 23.81 11.03
CA GLY A 337 35.88 24.38 12.14
C GLY A 337 35.65 23.41 13.30
N GLY A 338 36.66 22.59 13.62
CA GLY A 338 36.65 21.69 14.77
C GLY A 338 36.31 20.24 14.43
N VAL A 339 36.34 19.39 15.46
CA VAL A 339 36.10 17.94 15.33
C VAL A 339 34.69 17.68 14.79
N LYS A 340 34.56 16.80 13.79
CA LYS A 340 33.29 16.38 13.20
C LYS A 340 33.05 14.89 13.42
N PRO A 341 31.79 14.42 13.37
CA PRO A 341 31.50 13.00 13.36
C PRO A 341 32.21 12.29 12.20
N THR A 342 32.75 11.11 12.46
CA THR A 342 33.50 10.33 11.48
C THR A 342 32.97 8.92 11.35
N THR A 343 33.07 8.36 10.14
CA THR A 343 32.75 6.96 9.88
C THR A 343 34.00 6.16 9.56
N VAL A 344 34.30 5.13 10.35
CA VAL A 344 35.40 4.19 10.06
C VAL A 344 35.05 3.36 8.81
N VAL A 345 35.84 3.40 7.76
CA VAL A 345 35.62 2.59 6.55
C VAL A 345 36.80 1.68 6.29
N ASP A 346 36.60 0.68 5.44
CA ASP A 346 37.67 -0.24 5.07
C ASP A 346 38.82 0.53 4.39
N LYS A 347 40.03 0.44 4.96
CA LYS A 347 41.23 1.08 4.41
C LYS A 347 41.51 0.70 2.95
N ASN A 348 41.13 -0.49 2.51
CA ASN A 348 41.31 -0.93 1.12
C ASN A 348 40.35 -0.20 0.17
N ALA A 349 39.14 0.18 0.63
CA ALA A 349 38.22 0.97 -0.16
C ALA A 349 38.76 2.38 -0.43
N ILE A 350 39.47 2.96 0.54
CA ILE A 350 40.21 4.22 0.38
C ILE A 350 41.39 4.02 -0.59
N ALA A 351 42.23 3.01 -0.36
CA ALA A 351 43.44 2.79 -1.15
C ALA A 351 43.15 2.52 -2.64
N LYS A 352 42.01 1.90 -2.95
CA LYS A 352 41.56 1.52 -4.30
C LYS A 352 40.39 2.38 -4.81
N ALA A 353 40.10 3.51 -4.17
CA ALA A 353 38.99 4.38 -4.56
C ALA A 353 38.99 4.68 -6.07
N GLY A 354 37.87 4.40 -6.74
CA GLY A 354 37.68 4.62 -8.18
C GLY A 354 38.32 3.60 -9.10
N SER A 355 38.89 2.49 -8.59
CA SER A 355 39.55 1.48 -9.43
C SER A 355 38.60 0.51 -10.15
N GLY A 356 37.30 0.77 -10.16
CA GLY A 356 36.29 -0.10 -10.77
C GLY A 356 35.44 -0.90 -9.77
N GLY A 357 34.30 -1.40 -10.24
CA GLY A 357 33.40 -2.26 -9.46
C GLY A 357 32.93 -1.63 -8.16
N ALA A 358 33.00 -2.39 -7.06
CA ALA A 358 32.57 -1.96 -5.73
C ALA A 358 33.37 -0.75 -5.18
N TYR A 359 34.54 -0.45 -5.75
CA TYR A 359 35.38 0.68 -5.33
C TYR A 359 34.95 2.03 -5.94
N ASN A 360 33.91 2.06 -6.80
CA ASN A 360 33.50 3.26 -7.53
C ASN A 360 32.68 4.28 -6.72
N HIS A 361 32.37 3.98 -5.46
CA HIS A 361 31.67 4.88 -4.55
C HIS A 361 32.59 5.89 -3.84
N LEU A 362 33.89 5.89 -4.16
CA LEU A 362 34.87 6.91 -3.81
C LEU A 362 35.76 7.22 -5.01
N LYS A 363 36.46 8.35 -4.97
CA LYS A 363 37.49 8.78 -5.92
C LYS A 363 38.78 9.16 -5.17
N LYS A 364 39.92 8.98 -5.84
CA LYS A 364 41.20 9.54 -5.41
C LYS A 364 41.33 11.02 -5.72
#